data_AF-C7XBP0-F1
#
_entry.id   AF-C7XBP0-F1
#
_cell.length_a   1.000
_cell.length_b   1.000
_cell.length_c   1.000
_cell.angle_alpha   90.00
_cell.angle_beta   90.00
_cell.angle_gamma   90.00
#
_symmetry.space_group_name_H-M   'P 1'
#
loop_
_entity.id
_entity.type
_entity.pdbx_description
1 polymer ?
#
loop_
_entity_poly.entity_id
_entity_poly.type
_entity_poly.pdbx_seq_one_letter_code
_entity_poly.pdbx_strand_id
1 'polypeptide(L)' 'MNELIKNLGVIILIIGAAVLAVPFFTGGMTNSILLTGLGLVLLGYFGHIVINKRVE' A
#
# COMPACT_ATOMS: atom_id res chain seq x y z
N MET A 1 16.77 -14.22 1.65
CA MET A 1 16.24 -13.04 0.95
C MET A 1 16.36 -11.84 1.88
N ASN A 2 16.74 -10.66 1.38
CA ASN A 2 16.81 -9.45 2.21
C ASN A 2 15.47 -9.22 2.93
N GLU A 3 15.50 -8.93 4.22
CA GLU A 3 14.34 -8.55 5.05
C GLU A 3 13.48 -7.45 4.38
N LEU A 4 14.14 -6.54 3.66
CA LEU A 4 13.49 -5.48 2.88
C LEU A 4 12.52 -6.02 1.81
N ILE A 5 12.88 -7.11 1.13
CA ILE A 5 12.04 -7.70 0.08
C ILE A 5 10.83 -8.36 0.72
N LYS A 6 11.03 -9.08 1.84
CA LYS A 6 9.95 -9.75 2.58
C LYS A 6 8.90 -8.77 3.10
N ASN A 7 9.32 -7.56 3.50
CA ASN A 7 8.43 -6.54 4.05
C ASN A 7 7.93 -5.52 3.02
N LEU A 8 8.34 -5.63 1.75
CA LEU A 8 8.03 -4.64 0.71
C LEU A 8 6.51 -4.48 0.50
N GLY A 9 5.75 -5.57 0.53
CA GLY A 9 4.28 -5.52 0.43
C GLY A 9 3.63 -4.73 1.56
N VAL A 10 4.11 -4.90 2.80
CA VAL A 10 3.63 -4.15 3.98
C VAL A 10 3.98 -2.66 3.85
N ILE A 11 5.19 -2.34 3.38
CA ILE A 11 5.62 -0.95 3.18
C ILE A 11 4.69 -0.23 2.18
N ILE A 12 4.39 -0.88 1.05
CA ILE A 12 3.49 -0.32 0.03
C ILE A 12 2.07 -0.15 0.60
N LEU A 13 1.60 -1.10 1.42
CA LEU A 13 0.29 -1.01 2.09
C LEU A 13 0.22 0.23 3.00
N ILE A 14 1.26 0.49 3.80
CA ILE A 14 1.34 1.63 4.70
C ILE A 14 1.37 2.95 3.90
N ILE A 15 2.08 2.99 2.77
CA ILE A 15 2.08 4.16 1.88
C ILE A 15 0.67 4.41 1.31
N GLY A 16 -0.01 3.36 0.85
CA GLY A 16 -1.40 3.46 0.39
C GLY A 16 -2.35 4.02 1.46
N ALA A 17 -2.19 3.57 2.71
CA ALA A 17 -2.95 4.09 3.84
C ALA A 17 -2.63 5.57 4.11
N ALA A 18 -1.36 5.98 4.06
CA ALA A 18 -0.97 7.38 4.25
C ALA A 18 -1.52 8.31 3.15
N VAL A 19 -1.52 7.86 1.89
CA VAL A 19 -2.10 8.59 0.75
C VAL A 19 -3.60 8.82 0.91
N LEU A 20 -4.30 7.95 1.64
CA LEU A 20 -5.71 8.15 2.00
C LEU A 20 -5.88 9.01 3.25
N ALA A 21 -5.06 8.77 4.28
CA ALA A 21 -5.19 9.41 5.59
C ALA A 21 -4.85 10.90 5.55
N VAL A 22 -3.75 11.30 4.90
CA VAL A 22 -3.34 12.71 4.83
C VAL A 22 -4.44 13.62 4.24
N PRO A 23 -4.94 13.37 3.01
CA PRO A 23 -5.99 14.19 2.41
C PRO A 23 -7.33 14.09 3.15
N PHE A 24 -7.59 13.02 3.89
CA PHE A 24 -8.75 12.95 4.78
C PHE A 24 -8.66 13.98 5.91
N PHE A 25 -7.49 14.13 6.54
CA PHE A 25 -7.29 15.13 7.60
C PHE A 25 -7.12 16.55 7.09
N THR A 26 -6.64 16.76 5.86
CA THR A 26 -6.48 18.11 5.28
C THR A 26 -7.70 18.60 4.49
N GLY A 27 -8.76 17.78 4.37
CA GLY A 27 -9.97 18.11 3.61
C GLY A 27 -9.78 18.08 2.08
N GLY A 28 -8.65 17.58 1.59
CA GLY A 28 -8.29 17.53 0.16
C GLY A 28 -8.71 16.24 -0.56
N MET A 29 -9.72 15.53 -0.06
CA MET A 29 -10.12 14.25 -0.64
C MET A 29 -10.76 14.43 -2.02
N THR A 30 -10.20 13.74 -3.02
CA THR A 30 -10.74 13.69 -4.39
C THR A 30 -10.94 12.26 -4.84
N ASN A 31 -11.81 12.04 -5.84
CA ASN A 31 -12.03 10.71 -6.42
C ASN A 31 -10.73 10.11 -6.99
N SER A 32 -9.83 10.93 -7.51
CA SER A 32 -8.51 10.51 -7.97
C SER A 32 -7.65 9.98 -6.83
N ILE A 33 -7.62 10.66 -5.67
CA ILE A 33 -6.88 10.23 -4.48
C ILE A 33 -7.45 8.92 -3.93
N LEU A 34 -8.78 8.81 -3.86
CA LEU A 34 -9.45 7.59 -3.42
C LEU A 34 -9.09 6.40 -4.31
N LEU A 35 -9.13 6.59 -5.63
CA LEU A 35 -8.76 5.55 -6.59
C LEU A 35 -7.27 5.17 -6.49
N THR A 36 -6.41 6.18 -6.34
CA THR A 36 -4.95 5.97 -6.24
C THR A 36 -4.59 5.23 -4.94
N GLY A 37 -5.17 5.65 -3.81
CA GLY A 37 -4.95 5.02 -2.52
C GLY A 37 -5.52 3.59 -2.48
N LEU A 38 -6.69 3.37 -3.06
CA LEU A 38 -7.25 2.01 -3.20
C LEU A 38 -6.36 1.12 -4.07
N GLY A 39 -5.83 1.64 -5.17
CA GLY A 39 -4.87 0.94 -6.02
C GLY A 39 -3.59 0.55 -5.26
N LEU A 40 -3.03 1.47 -4.48
CA LEU A 40 -1.83 1.22 -3.66
C LEU A 40 -2.09 0.18 -2.56
N VAL A 41 -3.24 0.24 -1.89
CA VAL A 41 -3.61 -0.74 -0.86
C VAL A 41 -3.75 -2.14 -1.47
N LEU A 42 -4.44 -2.25 -2.61
CA LEU A 42 -4.56 -3.54 -3.31
C LEU A 42 -3.19 -4.07 -3.77
N LEU A 43 -2.35 -3.22 -4.37
CA LEU A 43 -1.01 -3.59 -4.81
C LEU A 43 -0.11 -4.00 -3.63
N GLY A 44 -0.18 -3.29 -2.50
CA GLY A 44 0.55 -3.65 -1.28
C GLY A 44 0.09 -5.00 -0.72
N TYR A 45 -1.21 -5.24 -0.68
CA TYR A 45 -1.79 -6.49 -0.22
C TYR A 45 -1.42 -7.67 -1.13
N PHE A 46 -1.58 -7.53 -2.44
CA PHE A 46 -1.17 -8.56 -3.41
C PHE A 46 0.35 -8.77 -3.39
N GLY A 47 1.13 -7.69 -3.32
CA GLY A 47 2.58 -7.74 -3.18
C GLY A 47 3.00 -8.52 -1.95
N HIS A 48 2.35 -8.29 -0.80
CA HIS A 48 2.61 -9.04 0.43
C HIS A 48 2.31 -10.54 0.25
N ILE A 49 1.15 -10.88 -0.33
CA ILE A 49 0.79 -12.29 -0.58
C ILE A 49 1.78 -12.96 -1.53
N VAL A 50 2.10 -12.35 -2.67
CA VAL A 50 2.97 -12.94 -3.70
C VAL A 50 4.39 -13.10 -3.18
N ILE A 51 4.91 -12.10 -2.46
CA ILE A 51 6.23 -12.17 -1.85
C ILE A 51 6.24 -13.28 -0.79
N ASN A 52 5.25 -13.34 0.10
CA ASN A 52 5.21 -14.37 1.13
C ASN A 52 5.12 -15.78 0.51
N LYS A 53 4.34 -15.98 -0.56
CA LYS A 53 4.25 -17.25 -1.31
C LYS A 53 5.51 -17.64 -2.10
N ARG A 54 6.40 -16.69 -2.42
CA ARG A 54 7.65 -16.93 -3.17
C ARG A 54 8.85 -17.12 -2.23
N VAL A 55 8.71 -16.70 -0.97
CA VAL A 55 9.74 -16.77 0.06
C VAL A 55 9.64 -18.05 0.89
N GLU A 56 8.45 -18.67 0.94
CA GLU A 56 8.26 -20.10 1.31
C GLU A 56 8.98 -21.03 0.33
#